data_AF-A0A6Y7UK13-F1
#
_entry.id   AF-A0A6Y7UK13-F1
#
_cell.length_a   1.000
_cell.length_b   1.000
_cell.length_c   1.000
_cell.angle_alpha   90.00
_cell.angle_beta   90.00
_cell.angle_gamma   90.00
#
_symmetry.space_group_name_H-M   'P 1'
#
loop_
_entity.id
_entity.type
_entity.pdbx_description
1 polymer ?
#
loop_
_entity_poly.entity_id
_entity_poly.type
_entity_poly.pdbx_seq_one_letter_code
_entity_poly.pdbx_strand_id
1 'polypeptide(L)'
;LDENFEINAHNYQDELNSLKQLNPHAIITTNYDRLLDKLFPNFKVIVGQQVIRKKDSTSIGHILKIHGSTDELDEIIISKKDYDFFSTKQKYLTAKLLTYFMEHPIFFIGYSINDQNIKNILSDISEIVSENSNQIVDNIWFIEWQEDSISNNFAPPIDKTIDLGDGKSIRINYILLNSFEKVYEALYQPSLVELSELRDLQENVYNIVKSKTVSNLEVDMVSIQQMNTIEKIEEFIGINNQIPVGKHRGTFIGLATITDPEQFLSRFPLNLSEVAEKLGYGYWYGANMLIKKIEEDRGVDLKATNNIYHVDMGGPKQSHHRYSGAMVELLQLVKEEKEYTLNLE
;
A
#
# COMPACT_ATOMS: atom_id res chain seq x y z
N LEU A 1 0.71 -21.57 -16.89
CA LEU A 1 0.34 -20.53 -17.87
C LEU A 1 1.61 -20.02 -18.51
N ASP A 2 1.70 -20.14 -19.83
CA ASP A 2 2.89 -19.77 -20.61
C ASP A 2 3.32 -18.31 -20.35
N GLU A 3 4.61 -18.04 -20.53
CA GLU A 3 5.15 -16.68 -20.57
C GLU A 3 4.37 -15.81 -21.58
N ASN A 4 3.78 -16.44 -22.61
CA ASN A 4 3.00 -15.84 -23.71
C ASN A 4 1.49 -15.63 -23.45
N PHE A 5 1.00 -15.62 -22.20
CA PHE A 5 -0.40 -15.28 -21.95
C PHE A 5 -0.71 -13.82 -22.32
N GLU A 6 -1.45 -13.61 -23.41
CA GLU A 6 -1.94 -12.31 -23.88
C GLU A 6 -3.45 -12.20 -23.69
N ILE A 7 -3.89 -11.18 -22.92
CA ILE A 7 -5.32 -10.95 -22.62
C ILE A 7 -6.12 -10.73 -23.90
N ASN A 8 -5.57 -9.97 -24.85
CA ASN A 8 -6.25 -9.55 -26.09
C ASN A 8 -6.48 -10.72 -27.08
N ALA A 9 -5.85 -11.87 -26.86
CA ALA A 9 -6.02 -13.06 -27.71
C ALA A 9 -6.93 -14.11 -27.07
N HIS A 10 -7.47 -13.85 -25.87
CA HIS A 10 -8.24 -14.82 -25.10
C HIS A 10 -9.75 -14.68 -25.35
N ASN A 11 -10.48 -15.81 -25.38
CA ASN A 11 -11.94 -15.83 -25.56
C ASN A 11 -12.72 -15.12 -24.43
N TYR A 12 -12.06 -14.78 -23.32
CA TYR A 12 -12.65 -14.09 -22.17
C TYR A 12 -11.97 -12.72 -21.93
N GLN A 13 -11.49 -12.09 -23.01
CA GLN A 13 -10.75 -10.82 -22.91
C GLN A 13 -11.54 -9.73 -22.17
N ASP A 14 -12.87 -9.67 -22.35
CA ASP A 14 -13.70 -8.61 -21.78
C ASP A 14 -13.81 -8.79 -20.26
N GLU A 15 -14.07 -10.01 -19.79
CA GLU A 15 -14.03 -10.36 -18.36
C GLU A 15 -12.67 -10.09 -17.73
N LEU A 16 -11.58 -10.48 -18.41
CA LEU A 16 -10.21 -10.27 -17.91
C LEU A 16 -9.85 -8.78 -17.84
N ASN A 17 -10.32 -7.98 -18.80
CA ASN A 17 -10.13 -6.53 -18.80
C ASN A 17 -10.91 -5.87 -17.66
N SER A 18 -12.13 -6.32 -17.39
CA SER A 18 -12.92 -5.85 -16.23
C SER A 18 -12.28 -6.24 -14.91
N LEU A 19 -11.79 -7.49 -14.79
CA LEU A 19 -11.08 -7.96 -13.59
C LEU A 19 -9.82 -7.12 -13.32
N LYS A 20 -9.06 -6.80 -14.37
CA LYS A 20 -7.83 -5.99 -14.28
C LYS A 20 -8.06 -4.58 -13.74
N GLN A 21 -9.26 -4.03 -13.90
CA GLN A 21 -9.61 -2.69 -13.44
C GLN A 21 -10.01 -2.64 -11.96
N LEU A 22 -10.18 -3.79 -11.31
CA LEU A 22 -10.56 -3.84 -9.90
C LEU A 22 -9.39 -3.42 -9.00
N ASN A 23 -9.72 -2.81 -7.86
CA ASN A 23 -8.75 -2.40 -6.84
C ASN A 23 -9.07 -3.06 -5.49
N PRO A 24 -9.07 -4.40 -5.39
CA PRO A 24 -9.35 -5.07 -4.12
C PRO A 24 -8.27 -4.76 -3.08
N HIS A 25 -8.64 -4.73 -1.80
CA HIS A 25 -7.67 -4.50 -0.74
C HIS A 25 -6.58 -5.58 -0.72
N ALA A 26 -6.97 -6.83 -0.89
CA ALA A 26 -6.07 -7.97 -1.01
C ALA A 26 -6.72 -9.06 -1.87
N ILE A 27 -5.89 -9.87 -2.51
CA ILE A 27 -6.31 -11.07 -3.25
C ILE A 27 -5.67 -12.27 -2.56
N ILE A 28 -6.48 -13.27 -2.20
CA ILE A 28 -6.01 -14.50 -1.57
C ILE A 28 -6.30 -15.65 -2.52
N THR A 29 -5.29 -16.46 -2.83
CA THR A 29 -5.44 -17.54 -3.82
C THR A 29 -4.69 -18.80 -3.42
N THR A 30 -5.30 -19.93 -3.72
CA THR A 30 -4.68 -21.27 -3.70
C THR A 30 -4.09 -21.65 -5.05
N ASN A 31 -4.20 -20.79 -6.07
CA ASN A 31 -3.64 -21.04 -7.39
C ASN A 31 -2.14 -20.78 -7.41
N TYR A 32 -1.39 -21.65 -8.09
CA TYR A 32 0.07 -21.56 -8.18
C TYR A 32 0.56 -20.65 -9.30
N ASP A 33 -0.25 -20.47 -10.33
CA ASP A 33 0.09 -19.75 -11.56
C ASP A 33 0.22 -18.23 -11.35
N ARG A 34 0.58 -17.52 -12.42
CA ARG A 34 0.91 -16.08 -12.42
C ARG A 34 -0.15 -15.21 -13.08
N LEU A 35 -1.36 -15.72 -13.30
CA LEU A 35 -2.41 -14.94 -13.96
C LEU A 35 -2.70 -13.65 -13.19
N LEU A 36 -2.92 -13.77 -11.88
CA LEU A 36 -3.21 -12.63 -11.01
C LEU A 36 -2.03 -11.65 -10.94
N ASP A 37 -0.80 -12.14 -10.90
CA ASP A 37 0.41 -11.30 -10.89
C ASP A 37 0.50 -10.44 -12.15
N LYS A 38 0.11 -11.01 -13.30
CA LYS A 38 0.08 -10.30 -14.60
C LYS A 38 -1.09 -9.32 -14.68
N LEU A 39 -2.24 -9.66 -14.13
CA LEU A 39 -3.43 -8.80 -14.12
C LEU A 39 -3.26 -7.61 -13.17
N PHE A 40 -2.59 -7.80 -12.04
CA PHE A 40 -2.44 -6.81 -10.98
C PHE A 40 -0.96 -6.47 -10.71
N PRO A 41 -0.25 -5.83 -11.66
CA PRO A 41 1.20 -5.59 -11.56
C PRO A 41 1.60 -4.68 -10.38
N ASN A 42 0.68 -3.86 -9.88
CA ASN A 42 0.93 -2.95 -8.75
C ASN A 42 0.83 -3.66 -7.39
N PHE A 43 0.32 -4.89 -7.36
CA PHE A 43 0.17 -5.67 -6.12
C PHE A 43 1.49 -6.37 -5.76
N LYS A 44 1.79 -6.42 -4.46
CA LYS A 44 2.94 -7.14 -3.94
C LYS A 44 2.56 -8.59 -3.70
N VAL A 45 3.21 -9.50 -4.42
CA VAL A 45 3.00 -10.95 -4.27
C VAL A 45 3.73 -11.44 -3.02
N ILE A 46 3.03 -12.21 -2.18
CA ILE A 46 3.58 -12.89 -1.01
C ILE A 46 3.23 -14.37 -1.12
N VAL A 47 4.25 -15.22 -1.10
CA VAL A 47 4.12 -16.66 -1.38
C VAL A 47 4.29 -17.50 -0.11
N GLY A 48 3.44 -18.53 0.04
CA GLY A 48 3.58 -19.60 1.02
C GLY A 48 3.73 -19.12 2.46
N GLN A 49 4.77 -19.60 3.15
CA GLN A 49 5.00 -19.29 4.57
C GLN A 49 5.29 -17.80 4.82
N GLN A 50 5.68 -17.04 3.79
CA GLN A 50 5.92 -15.60 3.94
C GLN A 50 4.63 -14.83 4.26
N VAL A 51 3.47 -15.35 3.84
CA VAL A 51 2.16 -14.76 4.18
C VAL A 51 1.97 -14.71 5.71
N ILE A 52 2.41 -15.76 6.39
CA ILE A 52 2.35 -15.84 7.85
C ILE A 52 3.39 -14.91 8.49
N ARG A 53 4.63 -14.94 8.00
CA ARG A 53 5.79 -14.29 8.64
C ARG A 53 5.86 -12.77 8.43
N LYS A 54 5.44 -12.26 7.28
CA LYS A 54 5.55 -10.82 6.95
C LYS A 54 4.42 -10.03 7.61
N LYS A 55 4.76 -8.97 8.35
CA LYS A 55 3.77 -8.11 9.00
C LYS A 55 2.89 -7.38 7.97
N ASP A 56 3.50 -6.98 6.87
CA ASP A 56 2.83 -6.27 5.77
C ASP A 56 1.92 -7.17 4.94
N SER A 57 1.79 -8.46 5.26
CA SER A 57 0.80 -9.30 4.56
C SER A 57 -0.64 -8.85 4.86
N THR A 58 -0.83 -7.93 5.81
CA THR A 58 -2.11 -7.31 6.12
C THR A 58 -2.25 -5.85 5.69
N SER A 59 -1.35 -5.32 4.86
CA SER A 59 -1.54 -4.00 4.25
C SER A 59 -2.25 -4.09 2.90
N ILE A 60 -2.67 -2.95 2.38
CA ILE A 60 -3.37 -2.86 1.09
C ILE A 60 -2.46 -3.27 -0.08
N GLY A 61 -3.04 -3.85 -1.13
CA GLY A 61 -2.36 -4.12 -2.40
C GLY A 61 -1.46 -5.36 -2.37
N HIS A 62 -1.95 -6.47 -1.81
CA HIS A 62 -1.22 -7.75 -1.76
C HIS A 62 -1.94 -8.88 -2.48
N ILE A 63 -1.16 -9.74 -3.14
CA ILE A 63 -1.60 -11.07 -3.61
C ILE A 63 -0.96 -12.11 -2.70
N LEU A 64 -1.78 -12.81 -1.92
CA LEU A 64 -1.37 -13.84 -0.97
C LEU A 64 -1.57 -15.21 -1.61
N LYS A 65 -0.49 -15.83 -2.08
CA LYS A 65 -0.49 -17.18 -2.66
C LYS A 65 -0.22 -18.21 -1.58
N ILE A 66 -1.28 -18.68 -0.93
CA ILE A 66 -1.19 -19.44 0.32
C ILE A 66 -0.73 -20.89 0.12
N HIS A 67 -0.85 -21.43 -1.10
CA HIS A 67 -0.35 -22.76 -1.46
C HIS A 67 1.00 -22.73 -2.20
N GLY A 68 1.67 -21.59 -2.26
CA GLY A 68 2.92 -21.44 -3.00
C GLY A 68 2.71 -20.89 -4.42
N SER A 69 3.77 -20.88 -5.21
CA SER A 69 3.72 -20.37 -6.59
C SER A 69 4.67 -21.14 -7.51
N THR A 70 4.38 -21.14 -8.82
CA THR A 70 5.28 -21.71 -9.83
C THR A 70 6.66 -21.07 -9.87
N ASP A 71 6.81 -19.84 -9.37
CA ASP A 71 8.11 -19.16 -9.28
C ASP A 71 8.93 -19.59 -8.04
N GLU A 72 8.27 -20.09 -6.99
CA GLU A 72 8.88 -20.51 -5.72
C GLU A 72 8.47 -21.96 -5.41
N LEU A 73 9.08 -22.91 -6.11
CA LEU A 73 8.71 -24.33 -6.05
C LEU A 73 8.82 -24.95 -4.64
N ASP A 74 9.77 -24.47 -3.82
CA ASP A 74 9.99 -24.97 -2.47
C ASP A 74 8.85 -24.61 -1.49
N GLU A 75 8.00 -23.65 -1.86
CA GLU A 75 6.83 -23.21 -1.07
C GLU A 75 5.52 -23.85 -1.56
N ILE A 76 5.55 -24.68 -2.61
CA ILE A 76 4.36 -25.34 -3.16
C ILE A 76 3.83 -26.41 -2.20
N ILE A 77 2.52 -26.36 -1.94
CA ILE A 77 1.80 -27.36 -1.15
C ILE A 77 1.01 -28.25 -2.10
N ILE A 78 1.47 -29.49 -2.30
CA ILE A 78 0.80 -30.42 -3.23
C ILE A 78 0.76 -31.86 -2.71
N SER A 79 1.77 -32.29 -1.96
CA SER A 79 1.81 -33.64 -1.38
C SER A 79 1.06 -33.69 -0.05
N LYS A 80 0.61 -34.88 0.35
CA LYS A 80 -0.01 -35.09 1.66
C LYS A 80 0.87 -34.57 2.81
N LYS A 81 2.19 -34.79 2.72
CA LYS A 81 3.15 -34.30 3.71
C LYS A 81 3.15 -32.78 3.80
N ASP A 82 3.02 -32.09 2.67
CA ASP A 82 2.95 -30.64 2.63
C ASP A 82 1.65 -30.14 3.27
N TYR A 83 0.52 -30.81 3.01
CA TYR A 83 -0.76 -30.51 3.67
C TYR A 83 -0.72 -30.76 5.19
N ASP A 84 -0.08 -31.85 5.64
CA ASP A 84 0.08 -32.14 7.07
C ASP A 84 0.90 -31.04 7.75
N PHE A 85 1.97 -30.55 7.10
CA PHE A 85 2.77 -29.43 7.58
C PHE A 85 2.00 -28.10 7.53
N PHE A 86 1.27 -27.87 6.43
CA PHE A 86 0.49 -26.66 6.20
C PHE A 86 -0.65 -26.53 7.20
N SER A 87 -1.39 -27.60 7.54
CA SER A 87 -2.55 -27.51 8.45
C SER A 87 -2.18 -26.93 9.82
N THR A 88 -0.98 -27.21 10.32
CA THR A 88 -0.46 -26.63 11.57
C THR A 88 -0.27 -25.11 11.45
N LYS A 89 0.15 -24.65 10.27
CA LYS A 89 0.40 -23.23 9.96
C LYS A 89 -0.85 -22.49 9.49
N GLN A 90 -1.81 -23.21 8.90
CA GLN A 90 -3.09 -22.72 8.43
C GLN A 90 -3.87 -22.05 9.57
N LYS A 91 -3.83 -22.60 10.79
CA LYS A 91 -4.48 -21.97 11.96
C LYS A 91 -4.00 -20.53 12.20
N TYR A 92 -2.70 -20.29 12.05
CA TYR A 92 -2.15 -18.93 12.21
C TYR A 92 -2.53 -18.03 11.04
N LEU A 93 -2.52 -18.58 9.82
CA LEU A 93 -2.98 -17.86 8.63
C LEU A 93 -4.43 -17.45 8.78
N THR A 94 -5.33 -18.37 9.12
CA THR A 94 -6.75 -18.07 9.35
C THR A 94 -6.88 -17.02 10.45
N ALA A 95 -6.21 -17.17 11.59
CA ALA A 95 -6.25 -16.19 12.66
C ALA A 95 -5.81 -14.77 12.23
N LYS A 96 -4.82 -14.67 11.35
CA LYS A 96 -4.34 -13.40 10.80
C LYS A 96 -5.30 -12.80 9.75
N LEU A 97 -6.03 -13.66 9.05
CA LEU A 97 -7.04 -13.26 8.07
C LEU A 97 -8.42 -13.03 8.70
N LEU A 98 -8.67 -13.48 9.94
CA LEU A 98 -9.93 -13.25 10.64
C LEU A 98 -10.26 -11.76 10.74
N THR A 99 -9.28 -10.90 11.03
CA THR A 99 -9.49 -9.45 11.09
C THR A 99 -9.89 -8.89 9.73
N TYR A 100 -9.27 -9.35 8.65
CA TYR A 100 -9.68 -9.01 7.29
C TYR A 100 -11.12 -9.38 7.00
N PHE A 101 -11.52 -10.56 7.45
CA PHE A 101 -12.86 -11.06 7.25
C PHE A 101 -13.92 -10.27 8.02
N MET A 102 -13.54 -9.58 9.10
CA MET A 102 -14.44 -8.68 9.82
C MET A 102 -14.44 -7.27 9.24
N GLU A 103 -13.30 -6.77 8.77
CA GLU A 103 -13.13 -5.36 8.36
C GLU A 103 -13.48 -5.11 6.90
N HIS A 104 -13.44 -6.12 6.04
CA HIS A 104 -13.63 -5.98 4.60
C HIS A 104 -14.66 -6.98 4.04
N PRO A 105 -15.47 -6.57 3.04
CA PRO A 105 -16.29 -7.51 2.29
C PRO A 105 -15.45 -8.57 1.59
N ILE A 106 -15.87 -9.84 1.69
CA ILE A 106 -15.16 -10.98 1.10
C ILE A 106 -15.95 -11.51 -0.09
N PHE A 107 -15.27 -11.74 -1.21
CA PHE A 107 -15.82 -12.39 -2.40
C PHE A 107 -15.09 -13.71 -2.66
N PHE A 108 -15.79 -14.83 -2.51
CA PHE A 108 -15.29 -16.15 -2.90
C PHE A 108 -15.59 -16.40 -4.37
N ILE A 109 -14.55 -16.54 -5.19
CA ILE A 109 -14.63 -16.73 -6.64
C ILE A 109 -13.85 -17.99 -7.03
N GLY A 110 -14.45 -18.87 -7.82
CA GLY A 110 -13.77 -20.06 -8.35
C GLY A 110 -13.56 -21.17 -7.32
N TYR A 111 -14.27 -21.13 -6.19
CA TYR A 111 -14.24 -22.17 -5.16
C TYR A 111 -15.50 -23.03 -5.18
N SER A 112 -15.33 -24.31 -4.84
CA SER A 112 -16.46 -25.14 -4.47
C SER A 112 -16.87 -24.83 -3.03
N ILE A 113 -18.18 -24.76 -2.79
CA ILE A 113 -18.74 -24.63 -1.44
C ILE A 113 -18.42 -25.85 -0.54
N ASN A 114 -18.01 -26.96 -1.17
CA ASN A 114 -17.58 -28.18 -0.50
C ASN A 114 -16.08 -28.25 -0.24
N ASP A 115 -15.30 -27.22 -0.60
CA ASP A 115 -13.88 -27.16 -0.30
C ASP A 115 -13.65 -27.10 1.22
N GLN A 116 -12.80 -27.98 1.75
CA GLN A 116 -12.57 -28.09 3.19
C GLN A 116 -11.83 -26.87 3.75
N ASN A 117 -10.94 -26.23 2.99
CA ASN A 117 -10.26 -25.01 3.44
C ASN A 117 -11.26 -23.86 3.57
N ILE A 118 -12.18 -23.74 2.62
CA ILE A 118 -13.26 -22.76 2.66
C ILE A 118 -14.19 -23.04 3.85
N LYS A 119 -14.60 -24.29 4.07
CA LYS A 119 -15.41 -24.66 5.24
C LYS A 119 -14.70 -24.35 6.56
N ASN A 120 -13.40 -24.60 6.66
CA ASN A 120 -12.63 -24.26 7.86
C ASN A 120 -12.60 -22.74 8.10
N ILE A 121 -12.35 -21.94 7.06
CA ILE A 121 -12.36 -20.47 7.14
C ILE A 121 -13.75 -19.96 7.57
N LEU A 122 -14.81 -20.44 6.92
CA LEU A 122 -16.18 -20.05 7.25
C LEU A 122 -16.61 -20.51 8.64
N SER A 123 -16.12 -21.66 9.11
CA SER A 123 -16.32 -22.12 10.48
C SER A 123 -15.71 -21.14 11.48
N ASP A 124 -14.45 -20.75 11.28
CA ASP A 124 -13.77 -19.79 12.17
C ASP A 124 -14.47 -18.42 12.16
N ILE A 125 -15.01 -17.97 11.01
CA ILE A 125 -15.79 -16.73 10.94
C ILE A 125 -17.15 -16.87 11.64
N SER A 126 -17.83 -18.01 11.48
CA SER A 126 -19.15 -18.25 12.07
C SER A 126 -19.12 -18.15 13.61
N GLU A 127 -18.01 -18.58 14.24
CA GLU A 127 -17.84 -18.50 15.69
C GLU A 127 -17.76 -17.05 16.21
N ILE A 128 -17.43 -16.10 15.34
CA ILE A 128 -17.20 -14.69 15.69
C ILE A 128 -18.41 -13.84 15.33
N VAL A 129 -18.99 -14.07 14.15
CA VAL A 129 -19.99 -13.18 13.56
C VAL A 129 -21.42 -13.68 13.78
N SER A 130 -21.63 -14.99 13.94
CA SER A 130 -22.96 -15.56 14.02
C SER A 130 -23.34 -15.87 15.48
N GLU A 131 -23.96 -14.90 16.16
CA GLU A 131 -24.66 -15.17 17.43
C GLU A 131 -25.85 -16.13 17.20
N ASN A 132 -26.42 -16.14 15.99
CA ASN A 132 -27.49 -17.04 15.55
C ASN A 132 -27.20 -17.58 14.15
N SER A 133 -27.26 -18.91 13.96
CA SER A 133 -26.96 -19.60 12.69
C SER A 133 -27.91 -19.26 11.52
N ASN A 134 -29.06 -18.64 11.80
CA ASN A 134 -30.06 -18.27 10.80
C ASN A 134 -29.87 -16.85 10.22
N GLN A 135 -29.01 -16.04 10.82
CA GLN A 135 -28.74 -14.69 10.34
C GLN A 135 -27.77 -14.74 9.16
N ILE A 136 -28.04 -13.92 8.14
CA ILE A 136 -27.14 -13.78 7.01
C ILE A 136 -25.92 -12.98 7.47
N VAL A 137 -24.74 -13.49 7.13
CA VAL A 137 -23.49 -12.78 7.33
C VAL A 137 -23.29 -11.83 6.13
N ASP A 138 -23.66 -10.56 6.33
CA ASP A 138 -23.80 -9.55 5.28
C ASP A 138 -22.49 -9.19 4.57
N ASN A 139 -21.32 -9.46 5.17
CA ASN A 139 -20.02 -9.12 4.63
C ASN A 139 -19.36 -10.24 3.80
N ILE A 140 -20.02 -11.41 3.64
CA ILE A 140 -19.49 -12.53 2.85
C ILE A 140 -20.37 -12.78 1.63
N TRP A 141 -19.72 -12.87 0.47
CA TRP A 141 -20.34 -13.14 -0.82
C TRP A 141 -19.72 -14.36 -1.47
N PHE A 142 -20.56 -15.34 -1.81
CA PHE A 142 -20.14 -16.54 -2.53
C PHE A 142 -20.63 -16.48 -3.98
N ILE A 143 -19.70 -16.50 -4.92
CA ILE A 143 -19.99 -16.38 -6.34
C ILE A 143 -19.84 -17.75 -6.97
N GLU A 144 -20.95 -18.32 -7.42
CA GLU A 144 -21.01 -19.59 -8.12
C GLU A 144 -21.21 -19.34 -9.62
N TRP A 145 -20.28 -19.86 -10.41
CA TRP A 145 -20.37 -19.82 -11.87
C TRP A 145 -21.00 -21.11 -12.39
N GLN A 146 -21.90 -20.96 -13.36
CA GLN A 146 -22.45 -22.07 -14.12
C GLN A 146 -22.30 -21.83 -15.62
N GLU A 147 -22.10 -22.92 -16.37
CA GLU A 147 -21.91 -22.86 -17.82
C GLU A 147 -23.19 -22.46 -18.55
N ASP A 148 -24.33 -23.00 -18.10
CA ASP A 148 -25.62 -22.74 -18.71
C ASP A 148 -26.14 -21.33 -18.42
N SER A 149 -26.75 -20.71 -19.42
CA SER A 149 -27.40 -19.40 -19.25
C SER A 149 -28.52 -19.48 -18.23
N ILE A 150 -28.54 -18.53 -17.29
CA ILE A 150 -29.63 -18.41 -16.31
C ILE A 150 -30.89 -17.95 -17.05
N SER A 151 -31.96 -18.73 -16.97
CA SER A 151 -33.25 -18.35 -17.56
C SER A 151 -33.80 -17.08 -16.91
N ASN A 152 -34.35 -16.16 -17.71
CA ASN A 152 -35.00 -14.94 -17.19
C ASN A 152 -36.17 -15.22 -16.24
N ASN A 153 -36.74 -16.44 -16.27
CA ASN A 153 -37.84 -16.86 -15.40
C ASN A 153 -37.36 -17.54 -14.11
N PHE A 154 -36.06 -17.75 -13.95
CA PHE A 154 -35.46 -18.29 -12.75
C PHE A 154 -34.93 -17.15 -11.89
N ALA A 155 -35.48 -17.01 -10.69
CA ALA A 155 -34.92 -16.12 -9.67
C ALA A 155 -33.89 -16.93 -8.87
N PRO A 156 -32.57 -16.73 -9.08
CA PRO A 156 -31.57 -17.40 -8.28
C PRO A 156 -31.72 -16.99 -6.80
N PRO A 157 -31.37 -17.88 -5.87
CA PRO A 157 -31.33 -17.52 -4.45
C PRO A 157 -30.34 -16.37 -4.24
N ILE A 158 -30.63 -15.48 -3.29
CA ILE A 158 -29.76 -14.34 -2.93
C ILE A 158 -28.81 -14.68 -1.78
N ASP A 159 -29.04 -15.80 -1.11
CA ASP A 159 -28.24 -16.32 -0.01
C ASP A 159 -28.18 -17.85 -0.06
N LYS A 160 -27.21 -18.43 0.64
CA LYS A 160 -27.01 -19.88 0.72
C LYS A 160 -26.58 -20.26 2.12
N THR A 161 -27.17 -21.34 2.65
CA THR A 161 -26.76 -21.94 3.93
C THR A 161 -25.72 -23.03 3.65
N ILE A 162 -24.56 -22.91 4.29
CA ILE A 162 -23.44 -23.82 4.17
C ILE A 162 -23.35 -24.66 5.44
N ASP A 163 -23.34 -25.97 5.28
CA ASP A 163 -23.05 -26.92 6.35
C ASP A 163 -21.53 -26.95 6.60
N LEU A 164 -21.14 -26.55 7.80
CA LEU A 164 -19.76 -26.48 8.26
C LEU A 164 -19.32 -27.75 8.98
N GLY A 165 -20.23 -28.71 9.17
CA GLY A 165 -20.00 -29.89 10.00
C GLY A 165 -20.31 -29.64 11.48
N ASP A 166 -20.34 -30.71 12.27
CA ASP A 166 -20.60 -30.68 13.72
C ASP A 166 -21.90 -29.95 14.11
N GLY A 167 -22.91 -29.97 13.22
CA GLY A 167 -24.20 -29.31 13.43
C GLY A 167 -24.15 -27.78 13.28
N LYS A 168 -23.03 -27.21 12.82
CA LYS A 168 -22.88 -25.78 12.55
C LYS A 168 -23.23 -25.48 11.10
N SER A 169 -23.89 -24.35 10.89
CA SER A 169 -24.15 -23.82 9.56
C SER A 169 -23.99 -22.31 9.55
N ILE A 170 -23.57 -21.78 8.40
CA ILE A 170 -23.47 -20.33 8.16
C ILE A 170 -24.32 -19.96 6.94
N ARG A 171 -25.06 -18.86 7.02
CA ARG A 171 -25.83 -18.32 5.91
C ARG A 171 -25.13 -17.08 5.38
N ILE A 172 -24.80 -17.06 4.09
CA ILE A 172 -24.00 -15.99 3.45
C ILE A 172 -24.68 -15.49 2.17
N ASN A 173 -24.30 -14.30 1.70
CA ASN A 173 -24.79 -13.79 0.42
C ASN A 173 -24.31 -14.69 -0.72
N TYR A 174 -25.16 -14.87 -1.72
CA TYR A 174 -24.92 -15.78 -2.82
C TYR A 174 -25.25 -15.13 -4.15
N ILE A 175 -24.35 -15.28 -5.12
CA ILE A 175 -24.54 -14.83 -6.50
C ILE A 175 -24.33 -16.03 -7.40
N LEU A 176 -25.38 -16.39 -8.15
CA LEU A 176 -25.27 -17.31 -9.28
C LEU A 176 -25.12 -16.51 -10.57
N LEU A 177 -24.10 -16.82 -11.36
CA LEU A 177 -23.84 -16.15 -12.63
C LEU A 177 -23.37 -17.13 -13.71
N ASN A 178 -23.46 -16.72 -14.98
CA ASN A 178 -22.84 -17.41 -16.11
C ASN A 178 -21.70 -16.58 -16.76
N SER A 179 -21.55 -15.33 -16.34
CA SER A 179 -20.47 -14.43 -16.74
C SER A 179 -20.13 -13.48 -15.58
N PHE A 180 -18.84 -13.21 -15.41
CA PHE A 180 -18.35 -12.37 -14.32
C PHE A 180 -18.42 -10.87 -14.61
N GLU A 181 -18.68 -10.46 -15.86
CA GLU A 181 -18.64 -9.05 -16.30
C GLU A 181 -19.44 -8.14 -15.37
N LYS A 182 -20.71 -8.45 -15.13
CA LYS A 182 -21.61 -7.63 -14.29
C LYS A 182 -21.14 -7.53 -12.85
N VAL A 183 -20.54 -8.59 -12.32
CA VAL A 183 -20.01 -8.56 -10.94
C VAL A 183 -18.78 -7.67 -10.91
N TYR A 184 -17.87 -7.80 -11.87
CA TYR A 184 -16.69 -6.93 -11.93
C TYR A 184 -17.07 -5.47 -12.17
N GLU A 185 -18.05 -5.18 -13.02
CA GLU A 185 -18.60 -3.83 -13.20
C GLU A 185 -19.18 -3.27 -11.88
N ALA A 186 -19.90 -4.09 -11.11
CA ALA A 186 -20.47 -3.67 -9.83
C ALA A 186 -19.40 -3.47 -8.74
N LEU A 187 -18.29 -4.21 -8.82
CA LEU A 187 -17.16 -4.09 -7.89
C LEU A 187 -16.16 -3.01 -8.31
N TYR A 188 -16.25 -2.50 -9.52
CA TYR A 188 -15.35 -1.47 -10.01
C TYR A 188 -15.54 -0.18 -9.21
N GLN A 189 -14.44 0.29 -8.61
CA GLN A 189 -14.39 1.55 -7.89
C GLN A 189 -13.31 2.44 -8.53
N PRO A 190 -13.69 3.61 -9.06
CA PRO A 190 -12.71 4.55 -9.57
C PRO A 190 -11.89 5.09 -8.39
N SER A 191 -10.61 4.72 -8.33
CA SER A 191 -9.66 5.30 -7.38
C SER A 191 -8.90 6.43 -8.08
N LEU A 192 -8.82 7.60 -7.43
CA LEU A 192 -7.96 8.70 -7.86
C LEU A 192 -6.49 8.51 -7.45
N VAL A 193 -6.23 7.51 -6.59
CA VAL A 193 -4.92 7.22 -5.99
C VAL A 193 -4.48 5.82 -6.40
N GLU A 194 -3.22 5.68 -6.80
CA GLU A 194 -2.67 4.38 -7.13
C GLU A 194 -2.49 3.53 -5.86
N LEU A 195 -2.79 2.23 -5.94
CA LEU A 195 -2.67 1.32 -4.79
C LEU A 195 -1.24 1.27 -4.21
N SER A 196 -0.22 1.47 -5.04
CA SER A 196 1.18 1.56 -4.59
C SER A 196 1.39 2.75 -3.67
N GLU A 197 0.79 3.91 -3.98
CA GLU A 197 0.94 5.14 -3.19
C GLU A 197 0.29 4.98 -1.81
N LEU A 198 -0.88 4.33 -1.75
CA LEU A 198 -1.56 4.02 -0.49
C LEU A 198 -0.74 3.06 0.38
N ARG A 199 -0.13 2.04 -0.23
CA ARG A 199 0.74 1.10 0.47
C ARG A 199 1.99 1.79 1.02
N ASP A 200 2.63 2.61 0.21
CA ASP A 200 3.82 3.38 0.61
C ASP A 200 3.48 4.36 1.74
N LEU A 201 2.30 5.01 1.68
CA LEU A 201 1.80 5.85 2.76
C LEU A 201 1.58 5.04 4.06
N GLN A 202 0.95 3.87 3.97
CA GLN A 202 0.71 3.01 5.13
C GLN A 202 2.04 2.56 5.77
N GLU A 203 3.03 2.19 4.96
CA GLU A 203 4.37 1.81 5.41
C GLU A 203 5.09 2.99 6.07
N ASN A 204 5.00 4.18 5.50
CA ASN A 204 5.56 5.41 6.07
C ASN A 204 4.93 5.76 7.42
N VAL A 205 3.60 5.75 7.52
CA VAL A 205 2.89 5.99 8.79
C VAL A 205 3.30 4.96 9.84
N TYR A 206 3.39 3.68 9.46
CA TYR A 206 3.86 2.63 10.36
C TYR A 206 5.28 2.89 10.86
N ASN A 207 6.20 3.24 9.97
CA ASN A 207 7.59 3.54 10.32
C ASN A 207 7.69 4.76 11.26
N ILE A 208 6.86 5.78 11.06
CA ILE A 208 6.73 6.94 11.96
C ILE A 208 6.20 6.50 13.34
N VAL A 209 5.15 5.68 13.39
CA VAL A 209 4.59 5.21 14.68
C VAL A 209 5.57 4.30 15.41
N LYS A 210 6.33 3.49 14.69
CA LYS A 210 7.37 2.63 15.26
C LYS A 210 8.56 3.43 15.76
N SER A 211 8.99 4.47 15.03
CA SER A 211 10.05 5.37 15.50
C SER A 211 9.64 6.14 16.76
N LYS A 212 8.34 6.44 16.98
CA LYS A 212 7.81 7.01 18.24
C LYS A 212 8.06 6.13 19.49
N THR A 213 8.33 4.84 19.34
CA THR A 213 8.64 3.97 20.51
C THR A 213 10.11 4.09 20.94
N VAL A 214 10.95 4.75 20.13
CA VAL A 214 12.32 5.13 20.46
C VAL A 214 12.34 6.65 20.62
N SER A 215 12.45 7.10 21.87
CA SER A 215 12.45 8.50 22.34
C SER A 215 13.04 9.53 21.36
N ASN A 216 12.20 10.43 20.83
CA ASN A 216 12.40 11.88 20.66
C ASN A 216 11.22 12.50 19.89
N LEU A 217 10.31 13.16 20.62
CA LEU A 217 8.95 13.48 20.18
C LEU A 217 8.58 14.94 20.51
N GLU A 218 9.09 15.92 19.77
CA GLU A 218 8.50 17.27 19.81
C GLU A 218 8.11 17.86 18.46
N VAL A 219 8.46 17.21 17.33
CA VAL A 219 8.24 17.84 16.00
C VAL A 219 7.04 17.27 15.24
N ASP A 220 6.62 16.02 15.49
CA ASP A 220 5.85 15.26 14.49
C ASP A 220 4.38 14.92 14.81
N MET A 221 3.81 15.45 15.90
CA MET A 221 2.39 15.20 16.24
C MET A 221 1.44 16.22 15.59
N VAL A 222 1.97 17.37 15.14
CA VAL A 222 1.20 18.49 14.58
C VAL A 222 0.68 18.17 13.17
N SER A 223 1.42 17.41 12.37
CA SER A 223 1.10 17.10 10.97
C SER A 223 -0.10 16.15 10.83
N ILE A 224 -0.21 15.15 11.72
CA ILE A 224 -1.30 14.15 11.69
C ILE A 224 -2.62 14.75 12.22
N GLN A 225 -2.56 15.62 13.23
CA GLN A 225 -3.76 16.28 13.78
C GLN A 225 -4.42 17.25 12.79
N GLN A 226 -3.69 17.68 11.76
CA GLN A 226 -4.19 18.57 10.72
C GLN A 226 -4.87 17.83 9.55
N MET A 227 -4.77 16.50 9.50
CA MET A 227 -5.41 15.62 8.51
C MET A 227 -6.87 15.35 8.87
N ASN A 228 -7.64 16.40 9.12
CA ASN A 228 -9.02 16.30 9.57
C ASN A 228 -10.06 16.41 8.45
N THR A 229 -9.61 16.63 7.21
CA THR A 229 -10.46 16.72 6.02
C THR A 229 -9.81 16.04 4.84
N ILE A 230 -10.64 15.44 3.98
CA ILE A 230 -10.24 14.72 2.76
C ILE A 230 -9.39 15.64 1.85
N GLU A 231 -9.74 16.92 1.72
CA GLU A 231 -9.03 17.90 0.88
C GLU A 231 -7.57 18.15 1.33
N LYS A 232 -7.31 18.15 2.65
CA LYS A 232 -5.95 18.33 3.19
C LYS A 232 -5.11 17.06 3.05
N ILE A 233 -5.78 15.91 3.08
CA ILE A 233 -5.15 14.62 2.78
C ILE A 233 -4.81 14.59 1.29
N GLU A 234 -5.68 15.07 0.40
CA GLU A 234 -5.43 15.19 -1.04
C GLU A 234 -4.32 16.18 -1.38
N GLU A 235 -4.24 17.32 -0.70
CA GLU A 235 -3.14 18.29 -0.85
C GLU A 235 -1.81 17.70 -0.34
N PHE A 236 -1.84 16.97 0.76
CA PHE A 236 -0.68 16.27 1.31
C PHE A 236 -0.20 15.13 0.41
N ILE A 237 -1.12 14.39 -0.23
CA ILE A 237 -0.85 13.31 -1.18
C ILE A 237 -0.55 13.82 -2.60
N GLY A 238 -0.90 15.08 -2.91
CA GLY A 238 -0.66 15.68 -4.23
C GLY A 238 -1.70 15.29 -5.29
N ILE A 239 -2.92 14.94 -4.88
CA ILE A 239 -4.01 14.44 -5.74
C ILE A 239 -4.73 15.58 -6.49
N ASN A 240 -4.53 16.84 -6.10
CA ASN A 240 -5.21 17.96 -6.75
C ASN A 240 -4.58 18.33 -8.10
N ASN A 241 -5.26 17.97 -9.19
CA ASN A 241 -4.95 18.31 -10.59
C ASN A 241 -5.02 19.81 -10.95
N GLN A 242 -5.03 20.72 -9.97
CA GLN A 242 -4.94 22.17 -10.18
C GLN A 242 -3.58 22.75 -9.80
N ILE A 243 -2.56 21.91 -9.66
CA ILE A 243 -1.20 22.40 -9.44
C ILE A 243 -0.49 22.48 -10.81
N PRO A 244 -0.06 23.67 -11.26
CA PRO A 244 0.66 23.80 -12.51
C PRO A 244 1.92 22.95 -12.47
N VAL A 245 2.09 22.12 -13.51
CA VAL A 245 3.27 21.32 -13.80
C VAL A 245 4.52 22.14 -13.51
N GLY A 246 5.20 21.87 -12.38
CA GLY A 246 6.42 22.58 -11.99
C GLY A 246 6.66 22.78 -10.50
N LYS A 247 5.64 22.66 -9.62
CA LYS A 247 5.82 22.70 -8.15
C LYS A 247 4.88 21.67 -7.51
N HIS A 248 5.32 20.94 -6.48
CA HIS A 248 4.56 19.92 -5.74
C HIS A 248 4.48 18.48 -6.29
N ARG A 249 5.53 18.01 -6.97
CA ARG A 249 5.82 16.56 -7.00
C ARG A 249 6.71 16.08 -5.84
N GLY A 250 7.14 17.00 -4.96
CA GLY A 250 8.21 16.78 -3.99
C GLY A 250 7.80 16.41 -2.56
N THR A 251 6.51 16.46 -2.20
CA THR A 251 6.11 16.29 -0.79
C THR A 251 6.19 14.83 -0.34
N PHE A 252 5.93 13.87 -1.23
CA PHE A 252 6.08 12.43 -0.93
C PHE A 252 7.54 11.93 -1.05
N ILE A 253 8.32 12.50 -1.98
CA ILE A 253 9.73 12.10 -2.19
C ILE A 253 10.61 12.51 -1.00
N GLY A 254 10.28 13.60 -0.32
CA GLY A 254 10.98 14.05 0.89
C GLY A 254 10.81 13.13 2.10
N LEU A 255 9.70 12.39 2.21
CA LEU A 255 9.46 11.42 3.29
C LEU A 255 10.03 10.03 2.97
N ALA A 256 10.03 9.63 1.69
CA ALA A 256 10.47 8.32 1.21
C ALA A 256 11.96 8.01 1.42
N THR A 257 12.77 9.01 1.83
CA THR A 257 14.21 8.82 2.09
C THR A 257 14.61 8.87 3.56
N ILE A 258 13.65 8.75 4.48
CA ILE A 258 13.94 8.62 5.92
C ILE A 258 13.80 7.15 6.32
N THR A 259 14.71 6.32 5.80
CA THR A 259 14.90 4.95 6.28
C THR A 259 15.55 4.89 7.67
N ASP A 260 16.10 6.01 8.15
CA ASP A 260 16.71 6.12 9.47
C ASP A 260 16.83 7.61 9.91
N PRO A 261 16.13 8.07 10.96
CA PRO A 261 16.24 9.44 11.49
C PRO A 261 17.67 9.84 11.87
N GLU A 262 18.52 8.89 12.26
CA GLU A 262 19.93 9.13 12.57
C GLU A 262 20.76 9.38 11.31
N GLN A 263 20.48 8.68 10.20
CA GLN A 263 21.14 8.94 8.90
C GLN A 263 20.69 10.27 8.29
N PHE A 264 19.44 10.67 8.52
CA PHE A 264 18.94 11.96 8.06
C PHE A 264 19.65 13.13 8.75
N LEU A 265 19.81 13.08 10.07
CA LEU A 265 20.60 14.06 10.82
C LEU A 265 22.08 14.04 10.44
N SER A 266 22.62 12.90 10.00
CA SER A 266 23.97 12.82 9.43
C SER A 266 24.10 13.52 8.08
N ARG A 267 23.02 13.62 7.28
CA ARG A 267 23.03 14.27 5.96
C ARG A 267 22.89 15.79 6.05
N PHE A 268 22.10 16.29 7.01
CA PHE A 268 21.91 17.72 7.27
C PHE A 268 22.31 18.08 8.72
N PRO A 269 23.59 17.90 9.10
CA PRO A 269 24.00 18.05 10.49
C PRO A 269 24.07 19.51 10.93
N LEU A 270 24.14 20.46 9.99
CA LEU A 270 24.53 21.84 10.26
C LEU A 270 23.34 22.78 10.42
N ASN A 271 23.43 23.71 11.37
CA ASN A 271 22.64 24.94 11.38
C ASN A 271 23.37 26.07 10.63
N LEU A 272 22.69 27.20 10.39
CA LEU A 272 23.26 28.29 9.58
C LEU A 272 24.50 28.93 10.21
N SER A 273 24.61 28.95 11.54
CA SER A 273 25.78 29.45 12.25
C SER A 273 26.99 28.53 12.04
N GLU A 274 26.79 27.22 12.06
CA GLU A 274 27.84 26.22 11.81
C GLU A 274 28.30 26.21 10.34
N VAL A 275 27.37 26.43 9.40
CA VAL A 275 27.71 26.68 7.99
C VAL A 275 28.59 27.92 7.87
N ALA A 276 28.22 29.02 8.54
CA ALA A 276 28.98 30.26 8.53
C ALA A 276 30.38 30.07 9.12
N GLU A 277 30.51 29.34 10.23
CA GLU A 277 31.79 29.02 10.86
C GLU A 277 32.71 28.21 9.92
N LYS A 278 32.17 27.19 9.23
CA LYS A 278 32.92 26.40 8.24
C LYS A 278 33.40 27.24 7.05
N LEU A 279 32.64 28.29 6.70
CA LEU A 279 33.01 29.25 5.67
C LEU A 279 33.92 30.37 6.21
N GLY A 280 34.34 30.33 7.48
CA GLY A 280 35.23 31.32 8.10
C GLY A 280 34.56 32.64 8.49
N TYR A 281 33.23 32.65 8.66
CA TYR A 281 32.47 33.78 9.19
C TYR A 281 32.16 33.58 10.68
N GLY A 282 32.19 34.66 11.46
CA GLY A 282 31.90 34.60 12.90
C GLY A 282 30.40 34.56 13.26
N TYR A 283 29.50 34.70 12.29
CA TYR A 283 28.06 34.74 12.54
C TYR A 283 27.25 34.27 11.32
N TRP A 284 26.05 33.73 11.56
CA TRP A 284 25.16 33.15 10.54
C TRP A 284 24.88 34.09 9.34
N TYR A 285 24.94 35.40 9.58
CA TYR A 285 24.70 36.43 8.57
C TYR A 285 25.61 36.28 7.33
N GLY A 286 26.87 35.88 7.51
CA GLY A 286 27.82 35.71 6.40
C GLY A 286 27.38 34.61 5.42
N ALA A 287 26.95 33.46 5.95
CA ALA A 287 26.39 32.39 5.12
C ALA A 287 25.07 32.82 4.47
N ASN A 288 24.19 33.50 5.22
CA ASN A 288 22.89 33.95 4.70
C ASN A 288 23.02 34.94 3.53
N MET A 289 24.04 35.80 3.54
CA MET A 289 24.32 36.72 2.44
C MET A 289 24.70 35.98 1.16
N LEU A 290 25.47 34.89 1.27
CA LEU A 290 25.83 34.06 0.11
C LEU A 290 24.60 33.31 -0.44
N ILE A 291 23.70 32.85 0.42
CA ILE A 291 22.42 32.25 0.00
C ILE A 291 21.58 33.25 -0.79
N LYS A 292 21.46 34.48 -0.28
CA LYS A 292 20.75 35.56 -1.00
C LYS A 292 21.40 35.91 -2.33
N LYS A 293 22.73 35.88 -2.41
CA LYS A 293 23.44 36.09 -3.68
C LYS A 293 23.08 35.02 -4.72
N ILE A 294 22.94 33.75 -4.32
CA ILE A 294 22.48 32.68 -5.22
C ILE A 294 21.04 32.96 -5.69
N GLU A 295 20.17 33.41 -4.79
CA GLU A 295 18.79 33.77 -5.11
C GLU A 295 18.72 34.92 -6.12
N GLU A 296 19.58 35.94 -5.97
CA GLU A 296 19.72 37.06 -6.91
C GLU A 296 20.31 36.63 -8.26
N ASP A 297 21.35 35.79 -8.26
CA ASP A 297 22.07 35.35 -9.46
C ASP A 297 21.25 34.36 -10.32
N ARG A 298 20.45 33.49 -9.68
CA ARG A 298 19.78 32.36 -10.33
C ARG A 298 18.25 32.40 -10.25
N GLY A 299 17.67 33.32 -9.47
CA GLY A 299 16.22 33.42 -9.27
C GLY A 299 15.61 32.24 -8.51
N VAL A 300 16.43 31.51 -7.73
CA VAL A 300 16.00 30.32 -6.97
C VAL A 300 16.23 30.54 -5.48
N ASP A 301 15.16 30.49 -4.70
CA ASP A 301 15.23 30.46 -3.24
C ASP A 301 15.49 29.03 -2.75
N LEU A 302 16.74 28.76 -2.34
CA LEU A 302 17.16 27.46 -1.80
C LEU A 302 16.47 27.08 -0.49
N LYS A 303 15.82 28.04 0.20
CA LYS A 303 15.08 27.78 1.43
C LYS A 303 13.58 27.56 1.22
N ALA A 304 13.07 27.80 0.01
CA ALA A 304 11.65 27.67 -0.30
C ALA A 304 11.18 26.21 -0.42
N THR A 305 12.11 25.28 -0.68
CA THR A 305 11.82 23.85 -0.82
C THR A 305 12.89 23.02 -0.13
N ASN A 306 12.51 21.84 0.37
CA ASN A 306 13.49 20.86 0.82
C ASN A 306 14.26 20.30 -0.38
N ASN A 307 15.58 20.31 -0.31
CA ASN A 307 16.48 19.92 -1.39
C ASN A 307 17.81 19.37 -0.82
N ILE A 308 18.75 19.02 -1.70
CA ILE A 308 20.04 18.42 -1.29
C ILE A 308 20.93 19.36 -0.44
N TYR A 309 20.67 20.67 -0.46
CA TYR A 309 21.44 21.67 0.29
C TYR A 309 20.78 22.04 1.62
N HIS A 310 19.44 22.08 1.66
CA HIS A 310 18.65 22.62 2.76
C HIS A 310 17.38 21.83 3.02
N VAL A 311 17.04 21.70 4.30
CA VAL A 311 15.73 21.22 4.77
C VAL A 311 15.22 22.14 5.89
N ASP A 312 13.91 22.44 5.87
CA ASP A 312 13.22 22.99 7.03
C ASP A 312 12.55 21.87 7.86
N MET A 313 13.04 21.67 9.09
CA MET A 313 12.49 20.71 10.06
C MET A 313 11.50 21.36 11.02
N GLY A 314 11.10 22.59 10.76
CA GLY A 314 10.20 23.37 11.58
C GLY A 314 8.73 23.14 11.28
N GLY A 315 7.87 23.46 12.25
CA GLY A 315 6.43 23.50 12.05
C GLY A 315 5.96 24.84 11.45
N PRO A 316 4.67 24.99 11.11
CA PRO A 316 4.10 26.19 10.47
C PRO A 316 4.24 27.49 11.28
N LYS A 317 4.63 27.40 12.56
CA LYS A 317 4.87 28.55 13.44
C LYS A 317 6.34 28.85 13.69
N GLN A 318 7.26 27.93 13.36
CA GLN A 318 8.68 28.07 13.68
C GLN A 318 9.55 27.18 12.79
N SER A 319 10.31 27.81 11.89
CA SER A 319 11.29 27.15 11.02
C SER A 319 12.52 26.67 11.79
N HIS A 320 12.98 25.46 11.46
CA HIS A 320 14.20 24.85 11.98
C HIS A 320 15.06 24.40 10.80
N HIS A 321 15.75 25.36 10.18
CA HIS A 321 16.55 25.11 8.99
C HIS A 321 17.83 24.32 9.31
N ARG A 322 18.06 23.26 8.53
CA ARG A 322 19.24 22.41 8.56
C ARG A 322 19.88 22.36 7.17
N TYR A 323 21.20 22.20 7.15
CA TYR A 323 22.00 22.31 5.94
C TYR A 323 22.98 21.13 5.82
N SER A 324 23.22 20.71 4.57
CA SER A 324 24.12 19.59 4.27
C SER A 324 25.57 20.06 4.08
N GLY A 325 26.50 19.10 3.94
CA GLY A 325 27.86 19.39 3.50
C GLY A 325 27.93 20.03 2.11
N ALA A 326 27.04 19.62 1.19
CA ALA A 326 26.96 20.18 -0.15
C ALA A 326 26.61 21.67 -0.15
N MET A 327 25.83 22.13 0.85
CA MET A 327 25.57 23.56 1.03
C MET A 327 26.85 24.34 1.34
N VAL A 328 27.73 23.80 2.18
CA VAL A 328 28.99 24.46 2.51
C VAL A 328 29.89 24.55 1.27
N GLU A 329 29.97 23.48 0.48
CA GLU A 329 30.75 23.46 -0.77
C GLU A 329 30.22 24.48 -1.79
N LEU A 330 28.90 24.53 -1.97
CA LEU A 330 28.24 25.50 -2.85
C LEU A 330 28.54 26.93 -2.42
N LEU A 331 28.33 27.25 -1.14
CA LEU A 331 28.59 28.60 -0.62
C LEU A 331 30.08 28.97 -0.66
N GLN A 332 30.99 27.99 -0.53
CA GLN A 332 32.42 28.22 -0.70
C GLN A 332 32.76 28.61 -2.15
N LEU A 333 32.16 27.95 -3.15
CA LEU A 333 32.33 28.33 -4.56
C LEU A 333 31.81 29.75 -4.83
N VAL A 334 30.64 30.10 -4.27
CA VAL A 334 30.06 31.44 -4.38
C VAL A 334 30.93 32.50 -3.71
N LYS A 335 31.53 32.17 -2.56
CA LYS A 335 32.46 33.03 -1.83
C LYS A 335 33.76 33.27 -2.60
N GLU A 336 34.25 32.25 -3.31
CA GLU A 336 35.46 32.32 -4.14
C GLU A 336 35.20 32.86 -5.56
N GLU A 337 33.97 33.26 -5.87
CA GLU A 337 33.54 33.75 -7.19
C GLU A 337 33.81 32.75 -8.34
N LYS A 338 33.73 31.46 -8.04
CA LYS A 338 33.87 30.38 -9.04
C LYS A 338 32.54 30.03 -9.68
N GLU A 339 32.56 29.48 -10.89
CA GLU A 339 31.36 28.93 -11.52
C GLU A 339 30.78 27.77 -10.70
N TYR A 340 29.46 27.76 -10.53
CA TYR A 340 28.72 26.74 -9.83
C TYR A 340 27.41 26.40 -10.57
N THR A 341 27.01 25.14 -10.48
CA THR A 341 25.73 24.61 -10.99
C THR A 341 24.83 24.22 -9.82
N LEU A 342 23.54 24.50 -9.94
CA LEU A 342 22.55 24.11 -8.93
C LEU A 342 21.93 22.78 -9.35
N ASN A 343 22.11 21.77 -8.53
CA ASN A 343 21.35 20.52 -8.63
C ASN A 343 20.17 20.55 -7.65
N LEU A 344 18.95 20.62 -8.17
CA LEU A 344 17.69 20.70 -7.40
C LEU A 344 16.80 19.45 -7.59
N GLU A 345 17.32 18.40 -8.22
CA GLU A 345 16.62 17.12 -8.40
C GLU A 345 16.48 16.33 -7.10
#